data_AF-A0A495Z3H2-F1
#
_entry.id   AF-A0A495Z3H2-F1
#
_cell.length_a   1.000
_cell.length_b   1.000
_cell.length_c   1.000
_cell.angle_alpha   90.00
_cell.angle_beta   90.00
_cell.angle_gamma   90.00
#
_symmetry.space_group_name_H-M   'P 1'
#
loop_
_entity.id
_entity.type
_entity.pdbx_description
1 polymer ?
#
loop_
_entity_poly.entity_id
_entity_poly.type
_entity_poly.pdbx_seq_one_letter_code
_entity_poly.pdbx_strand_id
1 'polypeptide(L)'
;MDFVQLTETQRRDFNENGYLIVPQALDGATVDRLIEAGDRLMESFEYEDYYAHRRPGLIQDEDAYASLITNSSTVPLIVQLLGPNIHITNTALIYKHPQAPETPDVRNWHRDVGVHLDLGHQKLPRVGLKIGYCLTDFTGPNSGATMFVRKSNNFSEPLPIPKGKVDPLEYDEPILRAGDAYLFESRIYHAAALNFTDQVAKVAIYGYHYSWVKPDYYLRHYNGRLQPDAALLEKLDDVGRQLLDAGEGTDGRSAPNGIQWPLVEWAERHGVMPEPHTHVIEV
;
A
#
# COMPACT_ATOMS: atom_id res chain seq x y z
N MET A 1 -8.30 -11.78 -10.93
CA MET A 1 -8.07 -11.77 -9.47
C MET A 1 -8.91 -12.85 -8.78
N ASP A 2 -8.28 -13.79 -8.08
CA ASP A 2 -8.97 -14.87 -7.34
C ASP A 2 -9.51 -14.37 -6.01
N PHE A 3 -10.47 -15.10 -5.43
CA PHE A 3 -11.07 -14.75 -4.15
C PHE A 3 -10.26 -15.29 -2.97
N VAL A 4 -9.94 -14.41 -2.02
CA VAL A 4 -9.41 -14.75 -0.70
C VAL A 4 -10.31 -14.13 0.35
N GLN A 5 -10.88 -14.97 1.22
CA GLN A 5 -11.78 -14.51 2.29
C GLN A 5 -10.99 -13.81 3.39
N LEU A 6 -11.37 -12.57 3.71
CA LEU A 6 -10.96 -11.93 4.96
C LEU A 6 -11.77 -12.57 6.10
N THR A 7 -11.07 -13.23 7.03
CA THR A 7 -11.72 -13.82 8.19
C THR A 7 -12.19 -12.75 9.17
N GLU A 8 -13.17 -13.08 10.01
CA GLU A 8 -13.67 -12.15 11.04
C GLU A 8 -12.56 -11.78 12.05
N THR A 9 -11.68 -12.72 12.37
CA THR A 9 -10.51 -12.45 13.23
C THR A 9 -9.57 -11.44 12.57
N GLN A 10 -9.19 -11.64 11.30
CA GLN A 10 -8.36 -10.68 10.57
C GLN A 10 -9.02 -9.31 10.47
N ARG A 11 -10.34 -9.25 10.22
CA ARG A 11 -11.11 -8.00 10.15
C ARG A 11 -11.08 -7.25 11.47
N ARG A 12 -11.38 -7.92 12.58
CA ARG A 12 -11.36 -7.34 13.93
C ARG A 12 -9.96 -6.85 14.27
N ASP A 13 -8.95 -7.70 14.07
CA ASP A 13 -7.57 -7.40 14.43
C ASP A 13 -7.02 -6.24 13.60
N PHE A 14 -7.35 -6.17 12.30
CA PHE A 14 -7.01 -5.04 11.43
C PHE A 14 -7.69 -3.74 11.89
N ASN A 15 -8.98 -3.78 12.22
CA ASN A 15 -9.71 -2.59 12.68
C ASN A 15 -9.20 -2.09 14.04
N GLU A 16 -8.84 -2.99 14.94
CA GLU A 16 -8.29 -2.62 16.24
C GLU A 16 -6.87 -2.07 16.12
N ASN A 17 -6.00 -2.72 15.33
CA ASN A 17 -4.56 -2.46 15.36
C ASN A 17 -4.06 -1.59 14.20
N GLY A 18 -4.82 -1.49 13.11
CA GLY A 18 -4.53 -0.67 11.93
C GLY A 18 -3.64 -1.33 10.86
N TYR A 19 -3.21 -2.58 11.07
CA TYR A 19 -2.43 -3.34 10.09
C TYR A 19 -2.70 -4.86 10.19
N LEU A 20 -2.35 -5.60 9.13
CA LEU A 20 -2.48 -7.05 9.02
C LEU A 20 -1.28 -7.62 8.25
N ILE A 21 -0.67 -8.69 8.76
CA ILE A 21 0.36 -9.45 8.02
C ILE A 21 -0.32 -10.56 7.21
N VAL A 22 0.12 -10.74 5.97
CA VAL A 22 -0.30 -11.78 5.03
C VAL A 22 0.93 -12.62 4.70
N PRO A 23 1.17 -13.73 5.42
CA PRO A 23 2.32 -14.59 5.18
C PRO A 23 2.23 -15.23 3.79
N GLN A 24 3.39 -15.43 3.15
CA GLN A 24 3.49 -16.13 1.85
C GLN A 24 2.53 -15.56 0.79
N ALA A 25 2.38 -14.24 0.76
CA ALA A 25 1.56 -13.55 -0.23
C ALA A 25 2.10 -13.74 -1.66
N LEU A 26 3.42 -13.88 -1.80
CA LEU A 26 4.13 -14.18 -3.04
C LEU A 26 4.94 -15.46 -2.91
N ASP A 27 5.02 -16.22 -4.00
CA ASP A 27 5.95 -17.35 -4.10
C ASP A 27 7.39 -16.89 -4.39
N GLY A 28 8.36 -17.78 -4.15
CA GLY A 28 9.78 -17.48 -4.34
C GLY A 28 10.13 -17.06 -5.77
N ALA A 29 9.53 -17.70 -6.78
CA ALA A 29 9.78 -17.36 -8.18
C ALA A 29 9.26 -15.95 -8.55
N THR A 30 8.18 -15.49 -7.92
CA THR A 30 7.66 -14.14 -8.08
C THR A 30 8.54 -13.14 -7.35
N VAL A 31 9.00 -13.46 -6.14
CA VAL A 31 9.97 -12.64 -5.41
C VAL A 31 11.25 -12.45 -6.22
N ASP A 32 11.83 -13.52 -6.77
CA ASP A 32 13.07 -13.45 -7.57
C ASP A 32 12.91 -12.53 -8.78
N ARG A 33 11.80 -12.67 -9.53
CA ARG A 33 11.49 -11.80 -10.69
C ARG A 33 11.32 -10.33 -10.28
N LEU A 34 10.67 -10.07 -9.15
CA LEU A 34 10.48 -8.72 -8.63
C LEU A 34 11.81 -8.11 -8.17
N ILE A 35 12.69 -8.89 -7.54
CA ILE A 35 14.04 -8.42 -7.17
C ILE A 35 14.83 -8.05 -8.42
N GLU A 36 14.84 -8.90 -9.45
CA GLU A 36 15.57 -8.64 -10.69
C GLU A 36 15.07 -7.37 -11.40
N ALA A 37 13.75 -7.20 -11.49
CA ALA A 37 13.13 -5.99 -12.03
C ALA A 37 13.42 -4.75 -11.18
N GLY A 38 13.35 -4.89 -9.85
CA GLY A 38 13.64 -3.81 -8.92
C GLY A 38 15.08 -3.35 -9.02
N ASP A 39 16.03 -4.29 -9.13
CA ASP A 39 17.45 -3.97 -9.23
C ASP A 39 17.77 -3.23 -10.52
N ARG A 40 17.12 -3.57 -11.65
CA ARG A 40 17.21 -2.77 -12.89
C ARG A 40 16.68 -1.34 -12.70
N LEU A 41 15.55 -1.19 -12.01
CA LEU A 41 15.02 0.14 -11.69
C LEU A 41 15.94 0.92 -10.74
N MET A 42 16.70 0.25 -9.88
CA MET A 42 17.53 0.91 -8.88
C MET A 42 18.99 1.11 -9.31
N GLU A 43 19.44 0.51 -10.42
CA GLU A 43 20.85 0.53 -10.88
C GLU A 43 21.44 1.95 -10.99
N SER A 44 20.63 2.95 -11.34
CA SER A 44 21.03 4.35 -11.43
C SER A 44 20.18 5.29 -10.58
N PHE A 45 19.46 4.76 -9.59
CA PHE A 45 18.59 5.57 -8.74
C PHE A 45 19.38 6.11 -7.55
N GLU A 46 19.37 7.43 -7.36
CA GLU A 46 20.02 8.06 -6.22
C GLU A 46 19.31 7.70 -4.92
N TYR A 47 20.08 7.49 -3.86
CA TYR A 47 19.57 7.27 -2.51
C TYR A 47 20.17 8.30 -1.56
N GLU A 48 19.37 8.74 -0.60
CA GLU A 48 19.77 9.70 0.42
C GLU A 48 20.25 8.92 1.65
N ASP A 49 21.52 9.12 2.02
CA ASP A 49 22.25 8.40 3.07
C ASP A 49 22.25 6.86 2.87
N TYR A 50 21.17 6.19 3.27
CA TYR A 50 20.98 4.74 3.20
C TYR A 50 19.60 4.36 2.67
N TYR A 51 18.80 5.33 2.21
CA TYR A 51 17.40 5.15 1.89
C TYR A 51 17.08 5.58 0.45
N ALA A 52 16.64 4.61 -0.35
CA ALA A 52 16.23 4.83 -1.73
C ALA A 52 14.71 4.65 -1.84
N HIS A 53 14.01 5.64 -2.38
CA HIS A 53 12.55 5.62 -2.50
C HIS A 53 12.10 6.03 -3.90
N ARG A 54 12.07 5.06 -4.81
CA ARG A 54 11.65 5.26 -6.19
C ARG A 54 10.13 5.14 -6.29
N ARG A 55 9.47 6.19 -6.78
CA ARG A 55 8.02 6.19 -7.05
C ARG A 55 7.69 6.06 -8.55
N PRO A 56 8.32 6.85 -9.44
CA PRO A 56 7.99 6.81 -10.86
C PRO A 56 8.49 5.55 -11.58
N GLY A 57 7.72 5.10 -12.57
CA GLY A 57 8.13 4.06 -13.52
C GLY A 57 7.93 2.62 -13.05
N LEU A 58 7.50 2.40 -11.79
CA LEU A 58 7.44 1.05 -11.24
C LEU A 58 6.53 0.11 -12.05
N ILE A 59 5.28 0.52 -12.31
CA ILE A 59 4.32 -0.27 -13.08
C ILE A 59 4.34 0.05 -14.58
N GLN A 60 4.96 1.16 -14.97
CA GLN A 60 5.04 1.61 -16.35
C GLN A 60 6.19 0.93 -17.11
N ASP A 61 7.32 0.72 -16.44
CA ASP A 61 8.54 0.17 -17.07
C ASP A 61 8.68 -1.34 -16.86
N GLU A 62 8.09 -1.92 -15.81
CA GLU A 62 8.35 -3.31 -15.40
C GLU A 62 7.05 -4.11 -15.19
N ASP A 63 6.80 -5.06 -16.10
CA ASP A 63 5.61 -5.93 -16.08
C ASP A 63 5.51 -6.78 -14.81
N ALA A 64 6.65 -7.14 -14.21
CA ALA A 64 6.68 -7.87 -12.95
C ALA A 64 5.93 -7.10 -11.84
N TYR A 65 6.12 -5.78 -11.78
CA TYR A 65 5.43 -4.92 -10.81
C TYR A 65 3.99 -4.60 -11.23
N ALA A 66 3.70 -4.49 -12.54
CA ALA A 66 2.32 -4.37 -13.00
C ALA A 66 1.45 -5.56 -12.53
N SER A 67 2.02 -6.77 -12.45
CA SER A 67 1.31 -7.96 -11.98
C SER A 67 0.83 -7.89 -10.52
N LEU A 68 1.37 -6.99 -9.70
CA LEU A 68 0.95 -6.80 -8.30
C LEU A 68 -0.31 -5.94 -8.15
N ILE A 69 -0.75 -5.23 -9.20
CA ILE A 69 -1.94 -4.36 -9.18
C ILE A 69 -3.17 -5.13 -8.70
N THR A 70 -3.33 -6.37 -9.16
CA THR A 70 -4.48 -7.26 -8.88
C THR A 70 -4.07 -8.56 -8.17
N ASN A 71 -3.00 -8.53 -7.36
CA ASN A 71 -2.51 -9.72 -6.66
C ASN A 71 -3.60 -10.41 -5.83
N SER A 72 -3.87 -11.69 -6.15
CA SER A 72 -4.96 -12.48 -5.54
C SER A 72 -4.81 -12.69 -4.03
N SER A 73 -3.59 -12.70 -3.47
CA SER A 73 -3.37 -12.98 -2.05
C SER A 73 -3.70 -11.79 -1.14
N THR A 74 -3.75 -10.58 -1.69
CA THR A 74 -3.78 -9.34 -0.89
C THR A 74 -4.89 -8.37 -1.32
N VAL A 75 -5.11 -8.17 -2.63
CA VAL A 75 -6.08 -7.17 -3.14
C VAL A 75 -7.53 -7.53 -2.77
N PRO A 76 -7.98 -8.80 -2.80
CA PRO A 76 -9.30 -9.18 -2.26
C PRO A 76 -9.53 -8.73 -0.81
N LEU A 77 -8.48 -8.71 0.01
CA LEU A 77 -8.57 -8.27 1.41
C LEU A 77 -8.78 -6.76 1.49
N ILE A 78 -8.10 -5.98 0.63
CA ILE A 78 -8.32 -4.53 0.50
C ILE A 78 -9.77 -4.23 0.14
N VAL A 79 -10.31 -4.92 -0.87
CA VAL A 79 -11.71 -4.72 -1.32
C VAL A 79 -12.69 -5.03 -0.20
N GLN A 80 -12.46 -6.11 0.58
CA GLN A 80 -13.30 -6.44 1.73
C GLN A 80 -13.17 -5.47 2.92
N LEU A 81 -12.08 -4.70 3.00
CA LEU A 81 -11.82 -3.72 4.06
C LEU A 81 -12.28 -2.30 3.72
N LEU A 82 -12.26 -1.91 2.44
CA LEU A 82 -12.64 -0.57 1.97
C LEU A 82 -13.95 -0.53 1.17
N GLY A 83 -14.31 -1.63 0.51
CA GLY A 83 -15.33 -1.67 -0.54
C GLY A 83 -14.73 -1.55 -1.95
N PRO A 84 -15.58 -1.67 -2.99
CA PRO A 84 -15.13 -1.74 -4.39
C PRO A 84 -14.82 -0.37 -5.04
N ASN A 85 -15.18 0.74 -4.40
CA ASN A 85 -14.95 2.10 -4.93
C ASN A 85 -13.53 2.59 -4.64
N ILE A 86 -12.53 1.90 -5.18
CA ILE A 86 -11.11 2.19 -4.94
C ILE A 86 -10.30 2.19 -6.24
N HIS A 87 -9.14 2.86 -6.17
CA HIS A 87 -8.09 2.82 -7.18
C HIS A 87 -6.70 2.95 -6.52
N ILE A 88 -5.64 2.82 -7.31
CA ILE A 88 -4.26 3.02 -6.88
C ILE A 88 -3.89 4.50 -7.01
N THR A 89 -3.41 5.10 -5.93
CA THR A 89 -2.96 6.50 -5.93
C THR A 89 -1.46 6.65 -5.86
N ASN A 90 -0.75 5.61 -5.40
CA ASN A 90 0.69 5.63 -5.34
C ASN A 90 1.28 4.22 -5.39
N THR A 91 2.48 4.14 -5.95
CA THR A 91 3.35 2.96 -5.93
C THR A 91 4.76 3.39 -5.54
N ALA A 92 5.49 2.54 -4.83
CA ALA A 92 6.87 2.83 -4.48
C ALA A 92 7.71 1.56 -4.38
N LEU A 93 8.97 1.66 -4.79
CA LEU A 93 10.02 0.70 -4.50
C LEU A 93 10.98 1.32 -3.50
N ILE A 94 11.16 0.66 -2.37
CA ILE A 94 11.94 1.15 -1.24
C ILE A 94 13.09 0.19 -0.99
N TYR A 95 14.33 0.68 -1.13
CA TYR A 95 15.54 -0.04 -0.74
C TYR A 95 16.16 0.67 0.45
N LYS A 96 16.43 -0.08 1.52
CA LYS A 96 17.16 0.41 2.70
C LYS A 96 18.49 -0.30 2.77
N HIS A 97 19.57 0.43 2.52
CA HIS A 97 20.91 -0.11 2.53
C HIS A 97 21.41 -0.32 3.96
N PRO A 98 22.33 -1.29 4.17
CA PRO A 98 23.07 -1.45 5.42
C PRO A 98 23.67 -0.12 5.92
N GLN A 99 23.56 0.12 7.22
CA GLN A 99 24.17 1.27 7.88
C GLN A 99 24.72 0.91 9.27
N ALA A 100 25.60 1.76 9.78
CA ALA A 100 26.14 1.63 11.13
C ALA A 100 25.02 1.72 12.19
N PRO A 101 25.18 1.09 13.36
CA PRO A 101 24.17 1.06 14.42
C PRO A 101 24.08 2.40 15.17
N GLU A 102 23.57 3.41 14.48
CA GLU A 102 23.46 4.78 14.97
C GLU A 102 21.98 5.18 15.08
N THR A 103 21.63 5.81 16.20
CA THR A 103 20.27 6.33 16.37
C THR A 103 20.18 7.68 15.65
N PRO A 104 19.22 7.88 14.71
CA PRO A 104 19.04 9.18 14.08
C PRO A 104 18.53 10.20 15.08
N ASP A 105 18.70 11.49 14.79
CA ASP A 105 18.15 12.57 15.61
C ASP A 105 16.61 12.61 15.58
N VAL A 106 16.01 12.20 14.46
CA VAL A 106 14.56 12.19 14.24
C VAL A 106 14.15 10.92 13.52
N ARG A 107 13.03 10.32 13.95
CA ARG A 107 12.32 9.26 13.22
C ARG A 107 11.09 9.85 12.55
N ASN A 108 10.90 9.56 11.26
CA ASN A 108 9.71 10.00 10.52
C ASN A 108 8.48 9.13 10.85
N TRP A 109 7.99 9.20 12.09
CA TRP A 109 6.68 8.65 12.46
C TRP A 109 5.57 9.49 11.84
N HIS A 110 4.77 8.89 10.97
CA HIS A 110 3.75 9.63 10.23
C HIS A 110 2.51 8.77 9.96
N ARG A 111 1.44 9.47 9.60
CA ARG A 111 0.24 8.90 8.97
C ARG A 111 0.28 9.24 7.48
N ASP A 112 -0.17 8.32 6.65
CA ASP A 112 -0.22 8.53 5.21
C ASP A 112 -1.33 9.50 4.78
N VAL A 113 -1.25 9.96 3.53
CA VAL A 113 -2.21 10.84 2.84
C VAL A 113 -2.31 12.27 3.40
N GLY A 114 -1.97 12.48 4.68
CA GLY A 114 -1.91 13.83 5.27
C GLY A 114 -3.26 14.37 5.75
N VAL A 115 -4.35 13.58 5.76
CA VAL A 115 -5.69 14.03 6.20
C VAL A 115 -5.67 14.70 7.58
N HIS A 116 -4.79 14.22 8.47
CA HIS A 116 -4.61 14.75 9.82
C HIS A 116 -3.97 16.15 9.85
N LEU A 117 -3.21 16.52 8.83
CA LEU A 117 -2.59 17.84 8.72
C LEU A 117 -3.63 18.91 8.39
N ASP A 118 -4.68 18.54 7.65
CA ASP A 118 -5.75 19.45 7.25
C ASP A 118 -6.93 19.46 8.24
N LEU A 119 -7.30 18.29 8.76
CA LEU A 119 -8.52 18.11 9.57
C LEU A 119 -8.25 17.91 11.07
N GLY A 120 -6.99 17.86 11.48
CA GLY A 120 -6.58 17.51 12.84
C GLY A 120 -6.69 16.01 13.12
N HIS A 121 -6.61 15.60 14.39
CA HIS A 121 -6.51 14.18 14.75
C HIS A 121 -7.84 13.50 15.09
N GLN A 122 -8.90 14.27 15.31
CA GLN A 122 -10.17 13.75 15.80
C GLN A 122 -11.03 13.17 14.66
N LYS A 123 -11.60 11.97 14.88
CA LYS A 123 -12.57 11.33 13.97
C LYS A 123 -12.12 11.24 12.50
N LEU A 124 -10.83 10.96 12.28
CA LEU A 124 -10.31 10.84 10.93
C LEU A 124 -10.94 9.66 10.17
N PRO A 125 -11.40 9.88 8.92
CA PRO A 125 -11.84 8.80 8.06
C PRO A 125 -10.64 7.92 7.66
N ARG A 126 -10.87 6.61 7.56
CA ARG A 126 -9.99 5.74 6.77
C ARG A 126 -10.20 6.13 5.32
N VAL A 127 -9.17 6.60 4.63
CA VAL A 127 -9.29 7.06 3.23
C VAL A 127 -8.61 6.15 2.21
N GLY A 128 -7.81 5.22 2.71
CA GLY A 128 -7.13 4.22 1.92
C GLY A 128 -6.28 3.29 2.77
N LEU A 129 -5.77 2.27 2.10
CA LEU A 129 -4.91 1.24 2.63
C LEU A 129 -3.67 1.13 1.73
N LYS A 130 -2.58 0.63 2.28
CA LYS A 130 -1.40 0.25 1.50
C LYS A 130 -1.09 -1.22 1.70
N ILE A 131 -0.52 -1.84 0.66
CA ILE A 131 0.12 -3.14 0.72
C ILE A 131 1.63 -2.92 0.60
N GLY A 132 2.42 -3.51 1.48
CA GLY A 132 3.87 -3.67 1.31
C GLY A 132 4.23 -5.12 1.10
N TYR A 133 4.86 -5.43 -0.03
CA TYR A 133 5.39 -6.74 -0.37
C TYR A 133 6.87 -6.82 0.01
N CYS A 134 7.21 -7.76 0.88
CA CYS A 134 8.57 -8.00 1.35
C CYS A 134 9.34 -8.77 0.28
N LEU A 135 10.38 -8.16 -0.30
CA LEU A 135 11.22 -8.82 -1.31
C LEU A 135 12.47 -9.44 -0.67
N THR A 136 12.78 -9.10 0.58
CA THR A 136 13.87 -9.68 1.38
C THR A 136 13.37 -10.02 2.77
N ASP A 137 14.17 -10.78 3.53
CA ASP A 137 13.89 -11.09 4.92
C ASP A 137 14.10 -9.88 5.84
N PHE A 138 13.24 -9.76 6.85
CA PHE A 138 13.31 -8.80 7.95
C PHE A 138 13.42 -9.58 9.25
N THR A 139 14.65 -9.89 9.66
CA THR A 139 14.94 -10.94 10.65
C THR A 139 14.78 -10.52 12.11
N GLY A 140 14.49 -9.24 12.38
CA GLY A 140 14.41 -8.70 13.74
C GLY A 140 14.49 -7.17 13.78
N PRO A 141 14.71 -6.59 14.99
CA PRO A 141 14.82 -5.15 15.15
C PRO A 141 15.94 -4.55 14.30
N ASN A 142 15.69 -3.38 13.72
CA ASN A 142 16.57 -2.67 12.79
C ASN A 142 17.00 -3.53 11.58
N SER A 143 16.08 -4.31 11.01
CA SER A 143 16.30 -5.03 9.74
C SER A 143 15.72 -4.31 8.52
N GLY A 144 15.35 -3.03 8.69
CA GLY A 144 14.75 -2.23 7.63
C GLY A 144 13.26 -2.44 7.44
N ALA A 145 12.55 -3.10 8.37
CA ALA A 145 11.10 -3.29 8.27
C ALA A 145 10.32 -1.96 8.34
N THR A 146 9.04 -1.97 7.97
CA THR A 146 8.11 -0.92 8.39
C THR A 146 7.69 -1.19 9.83
N MET A 147 7.83 -0.16 10.67
CA MET A 147 7.40 -0.20 12.06
C MET A 147 5.99 0.37 12.20
N PHE A 148 5.20 -0.14 13.13
CA PHE A 148 3.81 0.27 13.35
C PHE A 148 3.53 0.57 14.81
N VAL A 149 2.80 1.65 15.09
CA VAL A 149 2.23 1.86 16.42
C VAL A 149 0.84 1.24 16.44
N ARG A 150 0.69 0.06 17.06
CA ARG A 150 -0.62 -0.62 17.19
C ARG A 150 -1.67 0.31 17.76
N LYS A 151 -2.90 0.19 17.26
CA LYS A 151 -4.09 0.95 17.70
C LYS A 151 -4.04 2.45 17.44
N SER A 152 -2.93 2.96 16.89
CA SER A 152 -2.76 4.39 16.64
C SER A 152 -3.64 4.95 15.52
N ASN A 153 -4.23 4.06 14.71
CA ASN A 153 -5.33 4.38 13.79
C ASN A 153 -6.57 4.96 14.50
N ASN A 154 -6.72 4.69 15.81
CA ASN A 154 -7.81 5.19 16.65
C ASN A 154 -7.42 6.38 17.53
N PHE A 155 -6.17 6.87 17.47
CA PHE A 155 -5.76 8.03 18.26
C PHE A 155 -6.46 9.30 17.77
N SER A 156 -7.06 10.02 18.72
CA SER A 156 -7.68 11.33 18.52
C SER A 156 -6.72 12.50 18.70
N GLU A 157 -5.46 12.23 19.03
CA GLU A 157 -4.39 13.19 19.31
C GLU A 157 -3.10 12.80 18.54
N PRO A 158 -2.10 13.69 18.45
CA PRO A 158 -0.78 13.36 17.89
C PRO A 158 -0.10 12.18 18.60
N LEU A 159 0.80 11.47 17.90
CA LEU A 159 1.60 10.39 18.49
C LEU A 159 2.51 10.95 19.60
N PRO A 160 2.41 10.47 20.85
CA PRO A 160 3.32 10.92 21.91
C PRO A 160 4.70 10.29 21.75
N ILE A 161 5.72 11.13 21.56
CA ILE A 161 7.14 10.76 21.63
C ILE A 161 7.73 11.34 22.93
N PRO A 162 8.29 10.52 23.84
CA PRO A 162 8.90 11.03 25.06
C PRO A 162 10.05 12.01 24.79
N LYS A 163 10.21 13.03 25.63
CA LYS A 163 11.28 14.01 25.50
C LYS A 163 12.66 13.33 25.47
N GLY A 164 13.47 13.64 24.46
CA GLY A 164 14.81 13.06 24.29
C GLY A 164 14.81 11.63 23.73
N LYS A 165 13.67 11.14 23.25
CA LYS A 165 13.53 9.90 22.48
C LYS A 165 13.10 10.22 21.05
N VAL A 166 13.34 9.30 20.14
CA VAL A 166 12.93 9.40 18.73
C VAL A 166 11.77 8.48 18.37
N ASP A 167 11.49 7.49 19.23
CA ASP A 167 10.44 6.50 19.04
C ASP A 167 9.42 6.56 20.19
N PRO A 168 8.16 6.16 19.96
CA PRO A 168 7.16 6.02 21.01
C PRO A 168 7.56 4.88 21.97
N LEU A 169 6.90 4.82 23.13
CA LEU A 169 7.18 3.78 24.14
C LEU A 169 6.93 2.37 23.63
N GLU A 170 5.91 2.21 22.80
CA GLU A 170 5.50 0.92 22.24
C GLU A 170 5.27 1.08 20.73
N TYR A 171 5.92 0.21 19.98
CA TYR A 171 5.72 0.03 18.56
C TYR A 171 6.14 -1.38 18.18
N ASP A 172 5.66 -1.82 17.03
CA ASP A 172 6.00 -3.11 16.46
C ASP A 172 7.04 -2.93 15.37
N GLU A 173 8.00 -3.83 15.35
CA GLU A 173 8.84 -4.09 14.20
C GLU A 173 8.64 -5.57 13.79
N PRO A 174 7.74 -5.85 12.84
CA PRO A 174 7.41 -7.23 12.48
C PRO A 174 8.61 -7.98 11.90
N ILE A 175 8.77 -9.25 12.31
CA ILE A 175 9.67 -10.20 11.65
C ILE A 175 8.94 -10.75 10.43
N LEU A 176 9.48 -10.53 9.24
CA LEU A 176 8.85 -10.85 7.96
C LEU A 176 9.84 -11.63 7.08
N ARG A 177 9.32 -12.49 6.22
CA ARG A 177 10.10 -13.23 5.22
C ARG A 177 9.90 -12.64 3.84
N ALA A 178 10.86 -12.85 2.97
CA ALA A 178 10.68 -12.62 1.56
C ALA A 178 9.42 -13.38 1.06
N GLY A 179 8.53 -12.67 0.40
CA GLY A 179 7.22 -13.16 -0.04
C GLY A 179 6.06 -12.88 0.91
N ASP A 180 6.32 -12.47 2.16
CA ASP A 180 5.26 -11.94 3.02
C ASP A 180 4.77 -10.57 2.52
N ALA A 181 3.53 -10.23 2.85
CA ALA A 181 3.01 -8.88 2.66
C ALA A 181 2.42 -8.34 3.96
N TYR A 182 2.29 -7.03 4.05
CA TYR A 182 1.56 -6.36 5.12
C TYR A 182 0.60 -5.32 4.55
N LEU A 183 -0.60 -5.27 5.11
CA LEU A 183 -1.61 -4.27 4.82
C LEU A 183 -1.64 -3.29 5.98
N PHE A 184 -1.76 -2.00 5.70
CA PHE A 184 -1.91 -1.00 6.75
C PHE A 184 -2.80 0.15 6.31
N GLU A 185 -3.54 0.72 7.27
CA GLU A 185 -4.49 1.79 6.97
C GLU A 185 -3.89 3.19 7.08
N SER A 186 -4.43 4.14 6.31
CA SER A 186 -3.92 5.51 6.21
C SER A 186 -3.76 6.25 7.54
N ARG A 187 -4.46 5.82 8.60
CA ARG A 187 -4.48 6.46 9.93
C ARG A 187 -3.46 5.87 10.91
N ILE A 188 -2.88 4.71 10.64
CA ILE A 188 -1.89 4.14 11.56
C ILE A 188 -0.58 4.94 11.47
N TYR A 189 0.01 5.26 12.62
CA TYR A 189 1.37 5.76 12.66
C TYR A 189 2.34 4.65 12.31
N HIS A 190 3.22 4.94 11.36
CA HIS A 190 4.26 4.04 10.93
C HIS A 190 5.54 4.82 10.61
N ALA A 191 6.66 4.10 10.57
CA ALA A 191 7.96 4.65 10.22
C ALA A 191 8.84 3.56 9.59
N ALA A 192 9.88 3.99 8.88
CA ALA A 192 10.92 3.08 8.42
C ALA A 192 11.89 2.75 9.57
N ALA A 193 12.08 1.46 9.86
CA ALA A 193 13.20 1.02 10.67
C ALA A 193 14.53 1.28 9.95
N LEU A 194 15.58 1.47 10.75
CA LEU A 194 16.97 1.44 10.29
C LEU A 194 17.31 0.03 9.79
N ASN A 195 18.38 -0.08 9.00
CA ASN A 195 18.90 -1.38 8.58
C ASN A 195 20.35 -1.58 9.07
N PHE A 196 20.52 -2.31 10.17
CA PHE A 196 21.82 -2.67 10.73
C PHE A 196 22.31 -4.05 10.27
N THR A 197 21.60 -4.68 9.34
CA THR A 197 22.01 -5.94 8.72
C THR A 197 22.99 -5.69 7.58
N ASP A 198 23.53 -6.76 6.99
CA ASP A 198 24.41 -6.72 5.83
C ASP A 198 23.67 -6.87 4.49
N GLN A 199 22.34 -7.00 4.51
CA GLN A 199 21.51 -7.15 3.32
C GLN A 199 20.70 -5.88 3.05
N VAL A 200 20.50 -5.53 1.78
CA VAL A 200 19.59 -4.44 1.42
C VAL A 200 18.16 -4.89 1.68
N ALA A 201 17.43 -4.14 2.49
CA ALA A 201 16.03 -4.42 2.76
C ALA A 201 15.15 -3.85 1.63
N LYS A 202 14.39 -4.71 0.94
CA LYS A 202 13.65 -4.35 -0.27
C LYS A 202 12.14 -4.53 -0.09
N VAL A 203 11.36 -3.50 -0.37
CA VAL A 203 9.88 -3.52 -0.29
C VAL A 203 9.25 -2.83 -1.49
N ALA A 204 8.20 -3.43 -2.04
CA ALA A 204 7.32 -2.79 -3.01
C ALA A 204 5.99 -2.40 -2.36
N ILE A 205 5.56 -1.15 -2.52
CA ILE A 205 4.39 -0.57 -1.87
C ILE A 205 3.35 -0.16 -2.91
N TYR A 206 2.08 -0.48 -2.64
CA TYR A 206 0.93 -0.11 -3.47
C TYR A 206 -0.16 0.50 -2.59
N GLY A 207 -0.57 1.73 -2.89
CA GLY A 207 -1.58 2.46 -2.13
C GLY A 207 -2.93 2.49 -2.82
N TYR A 208 -3.91 1.82 -2.20
CA TYR A 208 -5.29 1.71 -2.64
C TYR A 208 -6.18 2.67 -1.84
N HIS A 209 -6.78 3.63 -2.51
CA HIS A 209 -7.58 4.66 -1.86
C HIS A 209 -8.94 4.76 -2.52
N TYR A 210 -9.90 5.38 -1.83
CA TYR A 210 -11.18 5.67 -2.46
C TYR A 210 -10.99 6.53 -3.72
N SER A 211 -11.81 6.29 -4.74
CA SER A 211 -11.66 6.91 -6.07
C SER A 211 -11.76 8.46 -6.07
N TRP A 212 -12.23 9.06 -4.98
CA TRP A 212 -12.24 10.52 -4.80
C TRP A 212 -10.92 11.08 -4.23
N VAL A 213 -9.96 10.22 -3.88
CA VAL A 213 -8.58 10.62 -3.54
C VAL A 213 -7.79 10.76 -4.82
N LYS A 214 -7.02 11.83 -4.95
CA LYS A 214 -6.27 12.09 -6.18
C LYS A 214 -4.98 11.23 -6.23
N PRO A 215 -4.67 10.57 -7.35
CA PRO A 215 -3.42 9.86 -7.52
C PRO A 215 -2.22 10.80 -7.69
N ASP A 216 -1.04 10.30 -7.33
CA ASP A 216 0.22 11.01 -7.53
C ASP A 216 0.44 11.36 -9.00
N TYR A 217 1.21 12.43 -9.24
CA TYR A 217 1.47 12.92 -10.58
C TYR A 217 2.06 11.85 -11.51
N TYR A 218 3.02 11.04 -11.04
CA TYR A 218 3.69 10.06 -11.90
C TYR A 218 2.79 8.90 -12.36
N LEU A 219 1.69 8.61 -11.66
CA LEU A 219 0.71 7.62 -12.11
C LEU A 219 -0.21 8.15 -13.20
N ARG A 220 -0.30 9.47 -13.36
CA ARG A 220 -1.07 10.12 -14.42
C ARG A 220 -0.18 10.65 -15.56
N HIS A 221 1.07 10.96 -15.27
CA HIS A 221 2.02 11.50 -16.23
C HIS A 221 3.42 10.93 -15.98
N TYR A 222 3.92 10.13 -16.92
CA TYR A 222 5.24 9.53 -16.83
C TYR A 222 5.95 9.57 -18.18
N ASN A 223 7.24 9.93 -18.21
CA ASN A 223 8.04 10.11 -19.42
C ASN A 223 7.34 10.92 -20.54
N GLY A 224 6.69 12.03 -20.14
CA GLY A 224 6.00 12.93 -21.07
C GLY A 224 4.68 12.39 -21.66
N ARG A 225 4.17 11.26 -21.15
CA ARG A 225 2.96 10.59 -21.63
C ARG A 225 1.88 10.58 -20.54
N LEU A 226 0.62 10.65 -20.95
CA LEU A 226 -0.51 10.36 -20.08
C LEU A 226 -0.49 8.87 -19.71
N GLN A 227 -0.82 8.57 -18.46
CA GLN A 227 -0.85 7.21 -17.90
C GLN A 227 -2.23 6.91 -17.28
N PRO A 228 -2.63 5.63 -17.20
CA PRO A 228 -1.97 4.48 -17.83
C PRO A 228 -2.07 4.54 -19.36
N ASP A 229 -1.00 4.15 -20.07
CA ASP A 229 -1.02 4.12 -21.54
C ASP A 229 -1.59 2.80 -22.10
N ALA A 230 -1.89 2.78 -23.40
CA ALA A 230 -2.53 1.63 -24.04
C ALA A 230 -1.73 0.32 -23.88
N ALA A 231 -0.40 0.40 -23.90
CA ALA A 231 0.45 -0.79 -23.77
C ALA A 231 0.37 -1.40 -22.37
N LEU A 232 0.25 -0.57 -21.33
CA LEU A 232 -0.02 -1.06 -19.97
C LEU A 232 -1.43 -1.64 -19.86
N LEU A 233 -2.45 -0.96 -20.41
CA LEU A 233 -3.85 -1.39 -20.32
C LEU A 233 -4.14 -2.71 -21.05
N GLU A 234 -3.43 -2.99 -22.15
CA GLU A 234 -3.54 -4.26 -22.88
C GLU A 234 -3.12 -5.47 -22.04
N LYS A 235 -2.28 -5.27 -21.01
CA LYS A 235 -1.79 -6.32 -20.12
C LYS A 235 -2.67 -6.53 -18.88
N LEU A 236 -3.66 -5.68 -18.66
CA LEU A 236 -4.48 -5.68 -17.45
C LEU A 236 -5.88 -6.25 -17.70
N ASP A 237 -6.35 -7.03 -16.74
CA ASP A 237 -7.77 -7.38 -16.62
C ASP A 237 -8.61 -6.15 -16.23
N ASP A 238 -9.93 -6.31 -16.25
CA ASP A 238 -10.84 -5.18 -16.01
C ASP A 238 -10.68 -4.58 -14.61
N VAL A 239 -10.39 -5.42 -13.61
CA VAL A 239 -10.10 -4.96 -12.25
C VAL A 239 -8.83 -4.11 -12.24
N GLY A 240 -7.77 -4.55 -12.92
CA GLY A 240 -6.53 -3.79 -13.07
C GLY A 240 -6.74 -2.45 -13.77
N ARG A 241 -7.57 -2.42 -14.81
CA ARG A 241 -7.96 -1.18 -15.51
C ARG A 241 -8.72 -0.23 -14.59
N GLN A 242 -9.69 -0.72 -13.81
CA GLN A 242 -10.37 0.10 -12.79
C GLN A 242 -9.36 0.64 -11.77
N LEU A 243 -8.47 -0.21 -11.25
CA LEU A 243 -7.50 0.17 -10.23
C LEU A 243 -6.47 1.19 -10.71
N LEU A 244 -6.24 1.32 -12.02
CA LEU A 244 -5.43 2.40 -12.58
C LEU A 244 -6.25 3.60 -13.07
N ASP A 245 -7.52 3.71 -12.66
CA ASP A 245 -8.41 4.79 -13.03
C ASP A 245 -8.60 4.93 -14.56
N ALA A 246 -8.51 3.80 -15.28
CA ALA A 246 -8.60 3.74 -16.74
C ALA A 246 -10.03 3.55 -17.27
N GLY A 247 -11.03 3.65 -16.38
CA GLY A 247 -12.45 3.68 -16.76
C GLY A 247 -12.88 5.09 -17.15
N GLU A 248 -13.68 5.23 -18.21
CA GLU A 248 -14.25 6.52 -18.61
C GLU A 248 -15.01 7.20 -17.43
N GLY A 249 -14.93 8.53 -17.40
CA GLY A 249 -15.03 9.34 -16.19
C GLY A 249 -16.42 9.52 -15.54
N THR A 250 -16.53 10.57 -14.73
CA THR A 250 -17.65 10.86 -13.82
C THR A 250 -18.98 11.18 -14.51
N ASP A 251 -19.03 11.26 -15.84
CA ASP A 251 -20.19 11.62 -16.66
C ASP A 251 -20.80 10.45 -17.45
N GLY A 252 -20.33 9.22 -17.24
CA GLY A 252 -21.14 8.03 -17.41
C GLY A 252 -21.33 7.52 -18.84
N ARG A 253 -20.24 7.12 -19.50
CA ARG A 253 -20.27 5.99 -20.46
C ARG A 253 -18.88 5.44 -20.76
N SER A 254 -18.90 4.24 -21.34
CA SER A 254 -17.90 3.26 -21.84
C SER A 254 -16.71 2.83 -20.99
N ALA A 255 -16.92 1.72 -20.27
CA ALA A 255 -15.86 0.71 -20.13
C ALA A 255 -15.56 0.11 -21.53
N PRO A 256 -14.28 -0.18 -21.88
CA PRO A 256 -13.91 -0.73 -23.20
C PRO A 256 -14.61 -2.04 -23.62
N ASN A 257 -15.37 -2.67 -22.72
CA ASN A 257 -16.05 -3.96 -22.89
C ASN A 257 -17.45 -4.04 -22.24
N GLY A 258 -18.01 -2.93 -21.75
CA GLY A 258 -19.35 -2.91 -21.14
C GLY A 258 -19.43 -3.34 -19.66
N ILE A 259 -18.30 -3.57 -18.97
CA ILE A 259 -18.26 -3.86 -17.53
C ILE A 259 -18.21 -2.55 -16.75
N GLN A 260 -19.31 -2.20 -16.10
CA GLN A 260 -19.40 -0.99 -15.28
C GLN A 260 -18.95 -1.33 -13.86
N TRP A 261 -17.79 -0.82 -13.42
CA TRP A 261 -17.21 -1.09 -12.10
C TRP A 261 -16.83 -2.55 -11.84
N PRO A 262 -15.76 -3.06 -12.48
CA PRO A 262 -15.26 -4.43 -12.31
C PRO A 262 -15.14 -4.94 -10.86
N LEU A 263 -14.73 -4.10 -9.91
CA LEU A 263 -14.66 -4.46 -8.49
C LEU A 263 -16.04 -4.61 -7.83
N VAL A 264 -17.05 -3.88 -8.30
CA VAL A 264 -18.44 -4.05 -7.83
C VAL A 264 -18.95 -5.41 -8.27
N GLU A 265 -18.83 -5.75 -9.56
CA GLU A 265 -19.24 -7.07 -10.07
C GLU A 265 -18.47 -8.21 -9.38
N TRP A 266 -17.16 -8.02 -9.14
CA TRP A 266 -16.35 -8.98 -8.38
C TRP A 266 -16.87 -9.14 -6.95
N ALA A 267 -17.17 -8.04 -6.25
CA ALA A 267 -17.64 -8.09 -4.87
C ALA A 267 -19.05 -8.69 -4.76
N GLU A 268 -19.94 -8.42 -5.71
CA GLU A 268 -21.27 -9.04 -5.81
C GLU A 268 -21.16 -10.55 -6.03
N ARG A 269 -20.34 -10.97 -7.00
CA ARG A 269 -20.11 -12.39 -7.32
C ARG A 269 -19.63 -13.20 -6.12
N HIS A 270 -18.86 -12.57 -5.23
CA HIS A 270 -18.30 -13.21 -4.04
C HIS A 270 -19.09 -12.93 -2.75
N GLY A 271 -20.21 -12.19 -2.82
CA GLY A 271 -21.04 -11.91 -1.65
C GLY A 271 -20.37 -11.04 -0.59
N VAL A 272 -19.44 -10.16 -1.00
CA VAL A 272 -18.65 -9.29 -0.12
C VAL A 272 -18.94 -7.80 -0.34
N MET A 273 -20.08 -7.48 -0.96
CA MET A 273 -20.53 -6.11 -1.07
C MET A 273 -20.74 -5.48 0.32
N PRO A 274 -20.25 -4.25 0.54
CA PRO A 274 -20.51 -3.55 1.80
C PRO A 274 -22.01 -3.29 1.96
N GLU A 275 -22.46 -3.23 3.22
CA GLU A 275 -23.83 -2.81 3.50
C GLU A 275 -24.08 -1.40 2.95
N PRO A 276 -25.19 -1.16 2.23
CA PRO A 276 -25.52 0.16 1.73
C PRO A 276 -25.77 1.10 2.90
N HIS A 277 -25.14 2.28 2.88
CA HIS A 277 -25.36 3.30 3.89
C HIS A 277 -26.64 4.09 3.57
N THR A 278 -27.58 4.11 4.50
CA THR A 278 -28.76 4.99 4.44
C THR A 278 -28.30 6.45 4.48
N HIS A 279 -28.57 7.20 3.39
CA HIS A 279 -28.16 8.61 3.26
C HIS A 279 -29.29 9.59 3.57
N VAL A 280 -30.54 9.14 3.56
CA VAL A 280 -31.73 9.89 3.97
C VAL A 280 -32.59 8.96 4.83
N ILE A 281 -33.01 9.44 5.99
CA ILE A 281 -34.05 8.81 6.80
C ILE A 281 -35.29 9.71 6.78
N GLU A 282 -36.47 9.13 6.66
CA GLU A 282 -37.72 9.83 6.92
C GLU A 282 -37.87 10.03 8.44
N VAL A 283 -38.24 11.24 8.86
CA VAL A 283 -38.37 11.64 10.29
C VAL A 283 -39.77 12.17 10.55
#